data_AF-A0A099BVP6-F1
#
_entry.id   AF-A0A099BVP6-F1
#
_cell.length_a   1.000
_cell.length_b   1.000
_cell.length_c   1.000
_cell.angle_alpha   90.00
_cell.angle_beta   90.00
_cell.angle_gamma   90.00
#
_symmetry.space_group_name_H-M   'P 1'
#
loop_
_entity.id
_entity.type
_entity.pdbx_description
1 polymer ?
#
loop_
_entity_poly.entity_id
_entity_poly.type
_entity_poly.pdbx_seq_one_letter_code
_entity_poly.pdbx_strand_id
1 'polypeptide(L)'
;MMTIQEEGRLDRWMEVNLKWLHETFGKENVVSCVLHMDEKTPHLHATIVPIVTAERQHHEREGEKKYNTKSGPRLSADDVLKRARLHEYQNTYAAAMSEFGLKRGIVCSTARHIATSTNYKQQMQQFEENIAKLQDEVEKIKEGKSTIFALFGKGDLAKERKELASKKRGTGKTPS
;
A
#
# COMPACT_ATOMS: atom_id res chain seq x y z
N MET A 1 9.24 2.37 -3.08
CA MET A 1 10.08 1.27 -2.55
C MET A 1 10.91 0.63 -3.65
N MET A 2 10.31 0.12 -4.73
CA MET A 2 11.06 -0.45 -5.87
C MET A 2 12.09 0.54 -6.44
N THR A 3 11.72 1.80 -6.65
CA THR A 3 12.66 2.85 -7.10
C THR A 3 13.84 3.08 -6.15
N ILE A 4 13.60 3.04 -4.83
CA ILE A 4 14.67 3.20 -3.81
C ILE A 4 15.66 2.05 -3.89
N GLN A 5 15.17 0.83 -4.14
CA GLN A 5 15.98 -0.36 -4.34
C GLN A 5 16.77 -0.31 -5.65
N GLU A 6 16.13 0.03 -6.76
CA GLU A 6 16.76 0.14 -8.08
C GLU A 6 17.87 1.21 -8.12
N GLU A 7 17.68 2.31 -7.40
CA GLU A 7 18.67 3.38 -7.24
C GLU A 7 19.81 3.03 -6.26
N GLY A 8 19.79 1.86 -5.63
CA GLY A 8 20.82 1.45 -4.66
C GLY A 8 20.81 2.26 -3.35
N ARG A 9 19.65 2.84 -2.98
CA ARG A 9 19.50 3.74 -1.83
C ARG A 9 18.97 3.06 -0.57
N LEU A 10 18.95 1.72 -0.54
CA LEU A 10 18.39 0.95 0.58
C LEU A 10 19.14 1.18 1.90
N ASP A 11 20.48 1.20 1.87
CA ASP A 11 21.29 1.43 3.07
C ASP A 11 20.98 2.80 3.68
N ARG A 12 20.94 3.82 2.83
CA ARG A 12 20.57 5.18 3.24
C ARG A 12 19.14 5.24 3.79
N TRP A 13 18.20 4.55 3.15
CA TRP A 13 16.83 4.43 3.65
C TRP A 13 16.76 3.76 5.02
N MET A 14 17.52 2.69 5.23
CA MET A 14 17.62 2.01 6.52
C MET A 14 18.22 2.92 7.60
N GLU A 15 19.30 3.64 7.29
CA GLU A 15 19.94 4.59 8.23
C GLU A 15 18.97 5.68 8.69
N VAL A 16 18.21 6.28 7.77
CA VAL A 16 17.25 7.33 8.12
C VAL A 16 16.08 6.78 8.93
N ASN A 17 15.62 5.56 8.63
CA ASN A 17 14.60 4.89 9.45
C ASN A 17 15.11 4.63 10.87
N LEU A 18 16.33 4.10 11.01
CA LEU A 18 16.93 3.82 12.31
C LEU A 18 17.14 5.11 13.11
N LYS A 19 17.62 6.17 12.46
CA LYS A 19 17.75 7.50 13.05
C LYS A 19 16.40 8.01 13.58
N TRP A 20 15.35 7.97 12.76
CA TRP A 20 14.02 8.43 13.16
C TRP A 20 13.48 7.62 14.35
N LEU A 21 13.66 6.28 14.35
CA LEU A 21 13.28 5.41 15.46
C LEU A 21 14.00 5.79 16.76
N HIS A 22 15.31 6.03 16.69
CA HIS A 22 16.11 6.41 17.85
C HIS A 22 15.74 7.80 18.40
N GLU A 23 15.49 8.77 17.52
CA GLU A 23 15.05 10.12 17.93
C GLU A 23 13.64 10.10 18.52
N THR A 24 12.76 9.25 17.99
CA THR A 24 11.35 9.20 18.39
C THR A 24 11.12 8.39 19.68
N PHE A 25 11.77 7.24 19.79
CA PHE A 25 11.52 6.30 20.89
C PHE A 25 12.67 6.22 21.89
N GLY A 26 13.84 6.77 21.58
CA GLY A 26 15.06 6.63 22.35
C GLY A 26 15.87 5.41 21.90
N LYS A 27 17.19 5.57 21.81
CA LYS A 27 18.11 4.51 21.33
C LYS A 27 17.97 3.21 22.13
N GLU A 28 17.91 3.32 23.46
CA GLU A 28 17.78 2.16 24.36
C GLU A 28 16.45 1.42 24.25
N ASN A 29 15.42 2.07 23.70
CA ASN A 29 14.10 1.48 23.53
C ASN A 29 13.96 0.74 22.19
N VAL A 30 14.85 0.94 21.23
CA VAL A 30 14.82 0.26 19.92
C VAL A 30 15.68 -1.00 20.00
N VAL A 31 15.03 -2.16 20.08
CA VAL A 31 15.71 -3.45 20.31
C VAL A 31 16.09 -4.14 19.00
N SER A 32 15.26 -3.98 17.97
CA SER A 32 15.47 -4.64 16.68
C SER A 32 14.89 -3.81 15.55
N CYS A 33 15.57 -3.82 14.40
CA CYS A 33 15.09 -3.27 13.14
C CYS A 33 15.60 -4.19 12.02
N VAL A 34 14.71 -4.98 11.42
CA VAL A 34 15.06 -6.03 10.44
C VAL A 34 14.47 -5.70 9.08
N LEU A 35 15.30 -5.74 8.04
CA LEU A 35 14.90 -5.56 6.66
C LEU A 35 14.50 -6.89 6.04
N HIS A 36 13.25 -6.98 5.58
CA HIS A 36 12.73 -8.12 4.83
C HIS A 36 12.77 -7.78 3.33
N MET A 37 13.47 -8.61 2.55
CA MET A 37 13.68 -8.46 1.10
C MET A 37 13.12 -9.64 0.29
N ASP A 38 12.66 -10.68 0.98
CA ASP A 38 12.16 -11.95 0.46
C ASP A 38 10.65 -11.94 0.18
N GLU A 39 9.98 -10.81 0.45
CA GLU A 39 8.56 -10.58 0.20
C GLU A 39 8.31 -9.68 -1.02
N LYS A 40 7.04 -9.50 -1.40
CA LYS A 40 6.64 -8.71 -2.58
C LYS A 40 7.14 -7.26 -2.55
N THR A 41 7.19 -6.66 -1.37
CA THR A 41 7.66 -5.29 -1.17
C THR A 41 8.64 -5.30 0.00
N PRO A 42 9.86 -4.77 -0.19
CA PRO A 42 10.80 -4.59 0.91
C PRO A 42 10.20 -3.76 2.05
N HIS A 43 10.37 -4.21 3.28
CA HIS A 43 9.84 -3.51 4.47
C HIS A 43 10.67 -3.81 5.72
N LEU A 44 10.52 -2.95 6.72
CA LEU A 44 11.21 -3.07 8.01
C LEU A 44 10.26 -3.54 9.11
N HIS A 45 10.74 -4.47 9.93
CA HIS A 45 10.13 -4.79 11.22
C HIS A 45 10.95 -4.14 12.34
N ALA A 46 10.36 -3.19 13.05
CA ALA A 46 10.98 -2.53 14.19
C ALA A 46 10.30 -2.98 15.50
N THR A 47 11.10 -3.42 16.47
CA THR A 47 10.63 -3.76 17.82
C THR A 47 11.08 -2.72 18.81
N ILE A 48 10.12 -2.09 19.49
CA ILE A 48 10.33 -1.01 20.45
C ILE A 48 9.83 -1.48 21.81
N VAL A 49 10.64 -1.30 22.86
CA VAL A 49 10.24 -1.51 24.25
C VAL A 49 9.86 -0.15 24.84
N PRO A 50 8.59 0.08 25.24
CA PRO A 50 8.13 1.40 25.63
C PRO A 50 8.48 1.71 27.09
N ILE A 51 9.78 1.86 27.39
CA ILE A 51 10.25 2.31 28.70
C ILE A 51 10.06 3.82 28.78
N VAL A 52 9.25 4.26 29.74
CA VAL A 52 9.00 5.67 30.03
C VAL A 52 9.46 5.98 31.45
N THR A 53 10.18 7.08 31.62
CA THR A 53 10.64 7.58 32.93
C THR A 53 9.73 8.68 33.48
N ALA A 54 8.84 9.21 32.63
CA ALA A 54 7.87 10.21 33.02
C ALA A 54 6.83 9.64 33.98
N GLU A 55 6.40 10.46 34.94
CA GLU A 55 5.30 10.11 35.83
C GLU A 55 4.03 9.79 35.03
N ARG A 56 3.23 8.88 35.58
CA ARG A 56 1.97 8.50 34.94
C ARG A 56 1.02 9.70 34.99
N GLN A 57 0.64 10.20 33.82
CA GLN A 57 -0.40 11.22 33.72
C GLN A 57 -1.76 10.56 34.01
N HIS A 58 -2.30 10.81 35.21
CA HIS A 58 -3.66 10.41 35.58
C HIS A 58 -4.61 11.57 35.30
N HIS A 59 -5.71 11.33 34.59
CA HIS A 59 -6.80 12.31 34.52
C HIS A 59 -7.52 12.28 35.88
N GLU A 60 -7.46 13.37 36.65
CA GLU A 60 -8.11 13.44 37.95
C GLU A 60 -9.63 13.33 37.77
N ARG A 61 -10.27 12.36 38.42
CA ARG A 61 -11.74 12.23 38.48
C ARG A 61 -12.19 12.48 39.91
N GLU A 62 -13.30 13.21 40.07
CA GLU A 62 -13.88 13.49 41.38
C GLU A 62 -14.13 12.19 42.16
N GLY A 63 -13.58 12.09 43.36
CA GLY A 63 -13.77 10.95 44.28
C GLY A 63 -12.73 9.82 44.20
N GLU A 64 -11.73 9.90 43.32
CA GLU A 64 -10.68 8.86 43.26
C GLU A 64 -9.62 9.02 44.37
N LYS A 65 -9.40 7.93 45.13
CA LYS A 65 -8.30 7.86 46.10
C LYS A 65 -6.95 7.83 45.36
N LYS A 66 -6.11 8.84 45.60
CA LYS A 66 -4.70 8.86 45.14
C LYS A 66 -3.91 7.77 45.87
N TYR A 67 -3.65 6.67 45.19
CA TYR A 67 -2.62 5.71 45.62
C TYR A 67 -1.24 6.30 45.33
N ASN A 68 -0.26 6.01 46.19
CA ASN A 68 1.10 6.50 46.02
C ASN A 68 1.69 5.95 44.70
N THR A 69 2.02 6.82 43.76
CA THR A 69 2.66 6.42 42.50
C THR A 69 4.11 6.04 42.77
N LYS A 70 4.49 4.82 42.39
CA LYS A 70 5.91 4.42 42.41
C LYS A 70 6.68 5.30 41.42
N SER A 71 7.74 5.94 41.87
CA SER A 71 8.68 6.67 41.03
C SER A 71 9.63 5.68 40.33
N GLY A 72 10.01 5.99 39.09
CA GLY A 72 11.00 5.22 38.34
C GLY A 72 10.54 4.82 36.93
N PRO A 73 11.42 4.13 36.16
CA PRO A 73 11.12 3.67 34.82
C PRO A 73 9.97 2.65 34.83
N ARG A 74 9.06 2.78 33.85
CA ARG A 74 7.90 1.90 33.69
C ARG A 74 7.70 1.53 32.22
N LEU A 75 7.11 0.37 31.98
CA LEU A 75 6.72 -0.06 30.64
C LEU A 75 5.29 0.42 30.35
N SER A 76 5.13 1.33 29.39
CA SER A 76 3.81 1.86 29.05
C SER A 76 3.68 2.17 27.56
N ALA A 77 3.11 1.20 26.83
CA ALA A 77 2.70 1.42 25.44
C ALA A 77 1.64 2.52 25.34
N ASP A 78 0.78 2.69 26.34
CA ASP A 78 -0.26 3.72 26.36
C ASP A 78 0.34 5.13 26.30
N ASP A 79 1.45 5.40 26.99
CA ASP A 79 2.10 6.71 26.94
C ASP A 79 2.88 6.97 25.65
N VAL A 80 3.45 5.93 25.07
CA VAL A 80 4.22 6.02 23.81
C VAL A 80 3.28 6.09 22.59
N LEU A 81 2.17 5.34 22.60
CA LEU A 81 1.27 5.16 21.46
C LEU A 81 -0.06 5.91 21.62
N LYS A 82 -0.07 7.04 22.36
CA LYS A 82 -1.23 7.92 22.45
C LYS A 82 -1.69 8.37 21.05
N ARG A 83 -2.99 8.56 20.88
CA ARG A 83 -3.58 9.04 19.62
C ARG A 83 -2.88 10.29 19.05
N ALA A 84 -2.59 11.28 19.89
CA ALA A 84 -1.90 12.49 19.48
C ALA A 84 -0.47 12.20 18.98
N ARG A 85 0.26 11.31 19.66
CA ARG A 85 1.60 10.86 19.27
C ARG A 85 1.58 10.09 17.95
N LEU A 86 0.64 9.16 17.77
CA LEU A 86 0.50 8.44 16.50
C LEU A 86 0.25 9.38 15.32
N HIS A 87 -0.53 10.44 15.51
CA HIS A 87 -0.72 11.47 14.49
C HIS A 87 0.57 12.26 14.21
N GLU A 88 1.30 12.65 15.25
CA GLU A 88 2.60 13.31 15.16
C GLU A 88 3.62 12.42 14.41
N TYR A 89 3.70 11.14 14.75
CA TYR A 89 4.60 10.17 14.12
C TYR A 89 4.35 10.04 12.62
N GLN A 90 3.10 10.04 12.18
CA GLN A 90 2.78 10.05 10.74
C GLN A 90 3.33 11.31 10.04
N ASN A 91 3.33 12.46 10.71
CA ASN A 91 3.87 13.71 10.17
C ASN A 91 5.41 13.67 10.12
N THR A 92 6.05 13.36 11.25
CA THR A 92 7.51 13.38 11.37
C THR A 92 8.16 12.29 10.54
N TYR A 93 7.55 11.11 10.47
CA TYR A 93 8.02 10.03 9.62
C TYR A 93 7.96 10.40 8.13
N ALA A 94 6.85 11.02 7.70
CA ALA A 94 6.75 11.51 6.31
C ALA A 94 7.80 12.58 5.99
N ALA A 95 8.13 13.46 6.94
CA ALA A 95 9.21 14.43 6.77
C ALA A 95 10.57 13.75 6.63
N ALA A 96 10.88 12.75 7.47
CA ALA A 96 12.12 11.98 7.39
C ALA A 96 12.22 11.20 6.07
N MET A 97 11.10 10.69 5.56
CA MET A 97 11.07 9.90 4.32
C MET A 97 10.98 10.75 3.04
N SER A 98 10.89 12.08 3.16
CA SER A 98 10.74 13.00 2.03
C SER A 98 11.92 12.94 1.05
N GLU A 99 13.14 12.67 1.53
CA GLU A 99 14.33 12.51 0.68
C GLU A 99 14.21 11.33 -0.30
N PHE A 100 13.35 10.35 0.00
CA PHE A 100 13.07 9.20 -0.86
C PHE A 100 11.83 9.38 -1.74
N GLY A 101 11.25 10.59 -1.78
CA GLY A 101 10.04 10.89 -2.55
C GLY A 101 8.75 10.30 -1.95
N LEU A 102 8.82 9.75 -0.73
CA LEU A 102 7.64 9.24 -0.03
C LEU A 102 6.85 10.40 0.58
N LYS A 103 5.52 10.31 0.48
CA LYS A 103 4.60 11.34 0.97
C LYS A 103 3.80 10.80 2.14
N ARG A 104 3.34 11.73 2.97
CA ARG A 104 2.42 11.44 4.06
C ARG A 104 1.13 10.80 3.53
N GLY A 105 0.60 9.82 4.26
CA GLY A 105 -0.76 9.32 4.04
C GLY A 105 -1.82 10.41 4.26
N ILE A 106 -3.07 10.10 3.87
CA ILE A 106 -4.21 11.00 4.01
C ILE A 106 -4.46 11.32 5.49
N VAL A 107 -4.52 12.60 5.84
CA VAL A 107 -4.87 13.06 7.20
C VAL A 107 -6.31 12.64 7.49
N CYS A 108 -6.55 12.04 8.66
CA CYS A 108 -7.88 11.54 9.05
C CYS A 108 -8.46 10.51 8.07
N SER A 109 -7.61 9.66 7.48
CA SER A 109 -8.07 8.56 6.63
C SER A 109 -9.10 7.67 7.35
N THR A 110 -10.16 7.32 6.65
CA THR A 110 -11.19 6.36 7.10
C THR A 110 -10.85 4.91 6.76
N ALA A 111 -9.68 4.68 6.12
CA ALA A 111 -9.21 3.35 5.80
C ALA A 111 -9.04 2.50 7.08
N ARG A 112 -9.46 1.25 7.00
CA ARG A 112 -9.27 0.27 8.08
C ARG A 112 -8.13 -0.65 7.74
N HIS A 113 -7.32 -0.98 8.74
CA HIS A 113 -6.27 -1.98 8.59
C HIS A 113 -6.91 -3.34 8.25
N ILE A 114 -6.37 -4.01 7.22
CA ILE A 114 -6.77 -5.34 6.80
C ILE A 114 -5.56 -6.24 7.02
N ALA A 115 -5.75 -7.34 7.75
CA ALA A 115 -4.69 -8.32 7.95
C ALA A 115 -4.19 -8.86 6.60
N THR A 116 -2.89 -9.10 6.49
CA THR A 116 -2.23 -9.58 5.27
C THR A 116 -2.90 -10.84 4.69
N SER A 117 -3.26 -11.80 5.55
CA SER A 117 -3.95 -13.02 5.15
C SER A 117 -5.35 -12.76 4.55
N THR A 118 -6.10 -11.83 5.13
CA THR A 118 -7.42 -11.41 4.61
C THR A 118 -7.28 -10.73 3.26
N ASN A 119 -6.27 -9.86 3.10
CA ASN A 119 -6.00 -9.18 1.85
C ASN A 119 -5.68 -10.18 0.72
N TYR A 120 -4.80 -11.15 0.99
CA TYR A 120 -4.49 -12.20 0.01
C TYR A 120 -5.71 -13.05 -0.36
N LYS A 121 -6.54 -13.42 0.62
CA LYS A 121 -7.79 -14.16 0.35
C LYS A 121 -8.74 -13.37 -0.54
N GLN A 122 -8.94 -12.08 -0.26
CA GLN A 122 -9.80 -11.21 -1.06
C GLN A 122 -9.24 -11.03 -2.49
N GLN A 123 -7.93 -10.86 -2.65
CA GLN A 123 -7.29 -10.79 -3.96
C GLN A 123 -7.49 -12.09 -4.76
N MET A 124 -7.32 -13.25 -4.14
CA MET A 124 -7.54 -14.54 -4.81
C MET A 124 -8.98 -14.69 -5.29
N GLN A 125 -9.96 -14.39 -4.44
CA GLN A 125 -11.38 -14.41 -4.82
C GLN A 125 -11.66 -13.46 -6.00
N GLN A 126 -11.11 -12.24 -5.95
CA GLN A 126 -11.28 -11.29 -7.04
C GLN A 126 -10.65 -11.78 -8.35
N PHE A 127 -9.51 -12.45 -8.30
CA PHE A 127 -8.88 -13.03 -9.48
C PHE A 127 -9.71 -14.17 -10.05
N GLU A 128 -10.26 -15.05 -9.21
CA GLU A 128 -11.16 -16.12 -9.65
C GLU A 128 -12.39 -15.56 -10.38
N GLU A 129 -13.04 -14.54 -9.82
CA GLU A 129 -14.16 -13.85 -10.46
C GLU A 129 -13.77 -13.20 -11.80
N ASN A 130 -12.60 -12.56 -11.84
CA ASN A 130 -12.13 -11.91 -13.06
C ASN A 130 -11.79 -12.93 -14.15
N ILE A 131 -11.20 -14.06 -13.78
CA ILE A 131 -10.92 -15.18 -14.70
C ILE A 131 -12.23 -15.73 -15.26
N ALA A 132 -13.25 -15.94 -14.41
CA ALA A 132 -14.56 -16.41 -14.86
C ALA A 132 -15.20 -15.43 -15.87
N LYS A 133 -15.20 -14.12 -15.57
CA LYS A 133 -15.73 -13.10 -16.49
C LYS A 133 -14.97 -13.07 -17.83
N LEU A 134 -13.65 -13.17 -17.78
CA LEU A 134 -12.82 -13.21 -18.99
C LEU A 134 -13.08 -14.48 -19.82
N GLN A 135 -13.34 -15.63 -19.17
CA GLN A 135 -13.71 -16.86 -19.86
C GLN A 135 -15.05 -16.71 -20.57
N ASP A 136 -16.06 -16.16 -19.90
CA ASP A 136 -17.37 -15.87 -20.50
C ASP A 136 -17.27 -14.91 -21.69
N GLU A 137 -16.45 -13.85 -21.58
CA GLU A 137 -16.20 -12.91 -22.68
C GLU A 137 -15.50 -13.60 -23.87
N VAL A 138 -14.51 -14.44 -23.60
CA VAL A 138 -13.81 -15.21 -24.64
C VAL A 138 -14.78 -16.17 -25.34
N GLU A 139 -15.68 -16.81 -24.61
CA GLU A 139 -16.70 -17.71 -25.16
C GLU A 139 -17.67 -16.95 -26.07
N LYS A 140 -18.25 -15.84 -25.59
CA LYS A 140 -19.13 -14.98 -26.39
C LYS A 140 -18.45 -14.46 -27.66
N ILE A 141 -17.16 -14.09 -27.58
CA ILE A 141 -16.40 -13.66 -28.76
C ILE A 141 -16.19 -14.83 -29.73
N LYS A 142 -15.95 -16.05 -29.25
CA LYS A 142 -15.83 -17.24 -30.10
C LYS A 142 -17.14 -17.55 -30.80
N GLU A 143 -18.27 -17.50 -30.08
CA GLU A 143 -19.61 -17.68 -30.64
C GLU A 143 -19.98 -16.61 -31.67
N GLY A 144 -19.69 -15.34 -31.37
CA GLY A 144 -19.89 -14.24 -32.32
C GLY A 144 -19.04 -14.43 -33.58
N LYS A 145 -17.78 -14.85 -33.42
CA LYS A 145 -16.91 -15.17 -34.56
C LYS A 145 -17.45 -16.36 -35.37
N SER A 146 -17.86 -17.44 -34.73
CA SER A 146 -18.39 -18.62 -35.43
C SER A 146 -19.69 -18.29 -36.17
N THR A 147 -20.57 -17.51 -35.55
CA THR A 147 -21.82 -17.02 -36.17
C THR A 147 -21.53 -16.15 -37.39
N ILE A 148 -20.58 -15.20 -37.29
CA ILE A 148 -20.15 -14.37 -38.42
C ILE A 148 -19.53 -15.24 -39.54
N PHE A 149 -18.70 -16.24 -39.18
CA PHE A 149 -18.14 -17.18 -40.16
C PHE A 149 -19.20 -18.01 -40.86
N ALA A 150 -20.28 -18.39 -40.18
CA ALA A 150 -21.40 -19.10 -40.77
C ALA A 150 -22.20 -18.21 -41.73
N LEU A 151 -22.38 -16.92 -41.39
CA LEU A 151 -23.18 -15.99 -42.19
C LEU A 151 -22.49 -15.52 -43.48
N PHE A 152 -21.18 -15.28 -43.43
CA PHE A 152 -20.42 -14.68 -44.54
C PHE A 152 -19.39 -15.62 -45.17
N GLY A 153 -19.14 -16.81 -44.61
CA GLY A 153 -18.06 -17.69 -45.07
C GLY A 153 -16.65 -17.10 -44.89
N LYS A 154 -15.61 -17.94 -44.82
CA LYS A 154 -14.22 -17.45 -44.63
C LYS A 154 -13.73 -16.54 -45.76
N GLY A 155 -14.26 -16.71 -46.98
CA GLY A 155 -13.84 -16.00 -48.18
C GLY A 155 -14.40 -14.58 -48.32
N ASP A 156 -15.67 -14.36 -47.99
CA ASP A 156 -16.31 -13.05 -48.24
C ASP A 156 -16.00 -12.04 -47.13
N LEU A 157 -15.82 -12.49 -45.87
CA LEU A 157 -15.30 -11.64 -44.78
C LEU A 157 -13.93 -11.04 -45.08
N ALA A 158 -13.05 -11.79 -45.75
CA ALA A 158 -11.73 -11.31 -46.12
C ALA A 158 -11.80 -10.27 -47.25
N LYS A 159 -12.74 -10.44 -48.20
CA LYS A 159 -13.00 -9.47 -49.27
C LYS A 159 -13.63 -8.18 -48.71
N GLU A 160 -14.65 -8.28 -47.87
CA GLU A 160 -15.30 -7.13 -47.23
C GLU A 160 -14.34 -6.33 -46.35
N ARG A 161 -13.47 -6.99 -45.56
CA ARG A 161 -12.42 -6.28 -44.79
C ARG A 161 -11.45 -5.52 -45.70
N LYS A 162 -11.11 -6.08 -46.87
CA LYS A 162 -10.20 -5.45 -47.84
C LYS A 162 -10.86 -4.24 -48.52
N GLU A 163 -12.14 -4.33 -48.82
CA GLU A 163 -12.97 -3.22 -49.34
C GLU A 163 -13.21 -2.11 -48.29
N LEU A 164 -13.48 -2.45 -47.04
CA LEU A 164 -13.64 -1.47 -45.95
C LEU A 164 -12.32 -0.71 -45.70
N ALA A 165 -11.19 -1.41 -45.79
CA ALA A 165 -9.86 -0.81 -45.64
C ALA A 165 -9.43 0.03 -46.87
N SER A 166 -9.90 -0.28 -48.08
CA SER A 166 -9.68 0.58 -49.25
C SER A 166 -10.58 1.82 -49.22
N LYS A 167 -11.84 1.68 -48.77
CA LYS A 167 -12.80 2.79 -48.64
C LYS A 167 -12.39 3.81 -47.58
N LYS A 168 -11.86 3.37 -46.41
CA LYS A 168 -11.28 4.28 -45.40
C LYS A 168 -10.02 5.02 -45.87
N ARG A 169 -9.25 4.46 -46.80
CA ARG A 169 -8.10 5.15 -47.42
C ARG A 169 -8.53 6.17 -48.48
N GLY A 170 -9.71 6.01 -49.08
CA GLY A 170 -10.27 6.95 -50.05
C GLY A 170 -10.91 8.20 -49.44
N THR A 171 -11.40 8.14 -48.20
CA THR A 171 -12.10 9.26 -47.54
C THR A 171 -11.17 10.25 -46.82
N GLY A 172 -9.85 10.10 -46.95
CA GLY A 172 -8.84 10.97 -46.32
C GLY A 172 -8.30 12.11 -47.18
N LYS A 173 -8.82 12.33 -48.40
CA LYS A 173 -8.49 13.51 -49.21
C LYS A 173 -9.56 14.59 -49.03
N THR A 174 -9.35 15.49 -48.08
CA THR A 174 -9.97 16.83 -48.11
C THR A 174 -9.44 17.58 -49.33
N PRO A 175 -10.31 18.13 -50.21
CA PRO A 175 -9.86 19.10 -51.20
C PRO A 175 -9.54 20.43 -50.51
N SER A 176 -8.45 21.02 -50.97
CA SER A 176 -7.80 22.28 -50.57
C SER A 176 -8.72 23.48 -50.44
#